data_AF-A0AAQ5XMP9-F1
#
_entry.id   AF-A0AAQ5XMP9-F1
#
_cell.length_a   1.000
_cell.length_b   1.000
_cell.length_c   1.000
_cell.angle_alpha   90.00
_cell.angle_beta   90.00
_cell.angle_gamma   90.00
#
_symmetry.space_group_name_H-M   'P 1'
#
loop_
_entity.id
_entity.type
_entity.pdbx_description
1 polymer ?
#
loop_
_entity_poly.entity_id
_entity_poly.type
_entity_poly.pdbx_seq_one_letter_code
_entity_poly.pdbx_strand_id
1 'polypeptide(L)'
;MSPSLFNFVDAKDKFTASARHALSGKSSKPLINIFNQIPGNETEKKTTLDQALRGVLGDLIQKPSCDDYLSLIYLSIDAVTEGICSATTPFVLLGDVLDCLPLDLCDKIFSFVEENVSTWKSSLMCFSIGVDLLRRLSKSQNTVFCGRIQLFLARLFPLSEKSGLNLQSQFNLDNITVFNKNEQESTLGQKSTEEKEDGMEVEEGEMGEDDAPAPCSIPIDYNLYRKFWTLQDYFRNPVQCFDKFSWMTFLKYSDETLAVFKSFKLDDMQASKRKLEELRASGGEHVYFAKFLTSEKLMDLQLSDSNFRRHILLQYLILFQYLKGQVKFKSSSCVLNDDQTAWIEETTKLVYQLLREIPPDGDKFATMVEHILNTEENWNSWKNEGCPSFVKESDELTRLWNLNQDNMEACKSDSRSFMPSLDEFFAEAIEQADPANMVEEEYKVVRNPNYGWRALRLLSRRSPHFFQPTNQKFKSLADYLDSMVSKLAKELPDIPSEEIKTGEEDDDDNGDNLLKDSNDSPSIQSKLVTNQQMDDIAAKLGAQWKMLASHLEMKASELREIETDSEDVDMQAKLLLVSWQDREGAQATVENLVTALNSAGFSQIADSLSEA
;
A
#
# COMPACT_ATOMS: atom_id res chain seq x y z
N MET A 1 -15.75 38.45 -34.30
CA MET A 1 -16.78 38.37 -33.24
C MET A 1 -16.04 38.29 -31.93
N SER A 2 -16.28 39.22 -31.01
CA SER A 2 -15.70 39.18 -29.66
C SER A 2 -16.15 37.88 -28.96
N PRO A 3 -15.29 37.18 -28.20
CA PRO A 3 -15.74 36.03 -27.45
C PRO A 3 -16.83 36.49 -26.48
N SER A 4 -17.99 35.81 -26.49
CA SER A 4 -19.09 36.12 -25.57
C SER A 4 -18.58 35.97 -24.14
N LEU A 5 -18.48 37.08 -23.41
CA LEU A 5 -18.12 37.08 -22.00
C LEU A 5 -19.14 36.24 -21.23
N PHE A 6 -18.65 35.24 -20.50
CA PHE A 6 -19.47 34.39 -19.63
C PHE A 6 -20.10 35.26 -18.52
N ASN A 7 -21.43 35.35 -18.49
CA ASN A 7 -22.12 36.08 -17.43
C ASN A 7 -22.39 35.14 -16.24
N PHE A 8 -21.50 35.19 -15.26
CA PHE A 8 -21.54 34.34 -14.08
C PHE A 8 -22.86 34.43 -13.29
N VAL A 9 -23.39 35.65 -13.09
CA VAL A 9 -24.59 35.86 -12.27
C VAL A 9 -25.82 35.28 -12.94
N ASP A 10 -26.03 35.58 -14.23
CA ASP A 10 -27.16 35.05 -15.02
C ASP A 10 -27.09 33.52 -15.15
N ALA A 11 -25.88 32.97 -15.36
CA ALA A 11 -25.67 31.53 -15.40
C ALA A 11 -25.97 30.86 -14.05
N LYS A 12 -25.51 31.45 -12.93
CA LYS A 12 -25.77 30.95 -11.57
C LYS A 12 -27.26 30.96 -11.23
N ASP A 13 -27.99 32.02 -11.56
CA ASP A 13 -29.42 32.11 -11.29
C ASP A 13 -30.22 31.06 -12.08
N LYS A 14 -29.86 30.85 -13.35
CA LYS A 14 -30.46 29.79 -14.19
C LYS A 14 -30.15 28.39 -13.66
N PHE A 15 -28.90 28.13 -13.26
CA PHE A 15 -28.53 26.86 -12.65
C PHE A 15 -29.24 26.63 -11.31
N THR A 16 -29.39 27.67 -10.49
CA THR A 16 -30.08 27.59 -9.18
C THR A 16 -31.56 27.27 -9.38
N ALA A 17 -32.24 27.95 -10.32
CA ALA A 17 -33.63 27.67 -10.65
C ALA A 17 -33.81 26.23 -11.19
N SER A 18 -32.89 25.79 -12.05
CA SER A 18 -32.88 24.43 -12.59
C SER A 18 -32.64 23.38 -11.51
N ALA A 19 -31.71 23.61 -10.58
CA ALA A 19 -31.42 22.72 -9.47
C ALA A 19 -32.64 22.55 -8.56
N ARG A 20 -33.39 23.62 -8.27
CA ARG A 20 -34.65 23.54 -7.50
C ARG A 20 -35.71 22.71 -8.23
N HIS A 21 -35.84 22.88 -9.54
CA HIS A 21 -36.76 22.08 -10.36
C HIS A 21 -36.32 20.61 -10.47
N ALA A 22 -35.02 20.37 -10.51
CA ALA A 22 -34.44 19.02 -10.52
C ALA A 22 -34.63 18.29 -9.19
N LEU A 23 -34.59 19.01 -8.06
CA LEU A 23 -34.91 18.47 -6.73
C LEU A 23 -36.38 18.05 -6.61
N SER A 24 -37.32 18.89 -7.05
CA SER A 24 -38.75 18.54 -6.99
C SER A 24 -39.11 17.39 -7.93
N GLY A 25 -38.43 17.30 -9.08
CA GLY A 25 -38.62 16.24 -10.07
C GLY A 25 -37.74 14.99 -9.87
N LYS A 26 -36.85 14.97 -8.86
CA LYS A 26 -35.83 13.93 -8.60
C LYS A 26 -35.11 13.46 -9.87
N SER A 27 -34.70 14.39 -10.72
CA SER A 27 -34.05 14.07 -12.00
C SER A 27 -33.01 15.12 -12.38
N SER A 28 -31.85 14.69 -12.86
CA SER A 28 -30.76 15.54 -13.35
C SER A 28 -31.01 16.13 -14.75
N LYS A 29 -32.03 15.65 -15.48
CA LYS A 29 -32.35 16.10 -16.86
C LYS A 29 -32.51 17.62 -17.03
N PRO A 30 -33.20 18.34 -16.12
CA PRO A 30 -33.31 19.80 -16.20
C PRO A 30 -31.95 20.50 -16.09
N LEU A 31 -31.03 19.97 -15.27
CA LEU A 31 -29.68 20.51 -15.11
C LEU A 31 -28.86 20.31 -16.39
N ILE A 32 -28.89 19.11 -16.97
CA ILE A 32 -28.18 18.79 -18.22
C ILE A 32 -28.64 19.70 -19.36
N ASN A 33 -29.96 19.89 -19.50
CA ASN A 33 -30.52 20.73 -20.55
C ASN A 33 -30.04 22.19 -20.45
N ILE A 34 -30.00 22.75 -19.23
CA ILE A 34 -29.55 24.13 -19.03
C ILE A 34 -28.03 24.25 -19.15
N PHE A 35 -27.26 23.25 -18.71
CA PHE A 35 -25.80 23.22 -18.87
C PHE A 35 -25.37 23.29 -20.34
N ASN A 36 -26.10 22.59 -21.22
CA ASN A 36 -25.84 22.59 -22.66
C ASN A 36 -26.27 23.89 -23.35
N GLN A 37 -27.23 24.63 -22.79
CA GLN A 37 -27.75 25.87 -23.38
C GLN A 37 -26.93 27.12 -23.01
N ILE A 38 -26.27 27.11 -21.86
CA ILE A 38 -25.47 28.25 -21.40
C ILE A 38 -24.18 28.34 -22.22
N PRO A 39 -23.82 29.50 -22.81
CA PRO A 39 -22.54 29.69 -23.49
C PRO A 39 -21.40 29.79 -22.45
N GLY A 40 -20.17 29.39 -22.80
CA GLY A 40 -19.00 29.48 -21.90
C GLY A 40 -18.08 28.26 -21.98
N ASN A 41 -16.93 28.33 -21.34
CA ASN A 41 -16.04 27.17 -21.19
C ASN A 41 -16.64 26.15 -20.21
N GLU A 42 -16.38 24.85 -20.41
CA GLU A 42 -16.89 23.79 -19.53
C GLU A 42 -16.47 24.00 -18.07
N THR A 43 -15.23 24.41 -17.82
CA THR A 43 -14.72 24.66 -16.46
C THR A 43 -15.50 25.76 -15.75
N GLU A 44 -15.84 26.84 -16.46
CA GLU A 44 -16.61 27.96 -15.91
C GLU A 44 -18.04 27.53 -15.60
N LYS A 45 -18.66 26.77 -16.50
CA LYS A 45 -20.00 26.22 -16.28
C LYS A 45 -20.04 25.25 -15.10
N LYS A 46 -19.08 24.32 -15.00
CA LYS A 46 -18.94 23.35 -13.90
C LYS A 46 -18.82 24.07 -12.56
N THR A 47 -17.88 25.01 -12.46
CA THR A 47 -17.65 25.79 -11.23
C THR A 47 -18.89 26.61 -10.84
N THR A 48 -19.60 27.18 -11.81
CA THR A 48 -20.83 27.94 -11.57
C THR A 48 -21.96 27.04 -11.08
N LEU A 49 -22.09 25.84 -11.67
CA LEU A 49 -23.06 24.83 -11.22
C LEU A 49 -22.75 24.34 -9.81
N ASP A 50 -21.47 24.08 -9.48
CA ASP A 50 -21.03 23.68 -8.15
C ASP A 50 -21.46 24.72 -7.09
N GLN A 51 -21.25 26.02 -7.40
CA GLN A 51 -21.70 27.10 -6.52
C GLN A 51 -23.22 27.25 -6.44
N ALA A 52 -23.95 26.96 -7.53
CA ALA A 52 -25.41 26.97 -7.53
C ALA A 52 -25.97 25.86 -6.64
N LEU A 53 -25.43 24.63 -6.73
CA LEU A 53 -25.82 23.51 -5.87
C LEU A 53 -25.54 23.80 -4.39
N ARG A 54 -24.38 24.40 -4.07
CA ARG A 54 -24.07 24.84 -2.71
C ARG A 54 -25.00 25.96 -2.21
N GLY A 55 -25.40 26.87 -3.10
CA GLY A 55 -26.42 27.89 -2.79
C GLY A 55 -27.78 27.27 -2.45
N VAL A 56 -28.21 26.27 -3.21
CA VAL A 56 -29.44 25.50 -2.93
C VAL A 56 -29.35 24.76 -1.60
N LEU A 57 -28.20 24.17 -1.27
CA LEU A 57 -27.97 23.58 0.04
C LEU A 57 -28.17 24.62 1.16
N GLY A 58 -27.63 25.84 1.00
CA GLY A 58 -27.81 26.93 1.94
C GLY A 58 -29.29 27.28 2.22
N ASP A 59 -30.13 27.23 1.19
CA ASP A 59 -31.58 27.43 1.34
C ASP A 59 -32.25 26.26 2.07
N LEU A 60 -31.81 25.02 1.81
CA LEU A 60 -32.34 23.81 2.46
C LEU A 60 -31.97 23.74 3.94
N ILE A 61 -30.80 24.26 4.33
CA ILE A 61 -30.37 24.31 5.75
C ILE A 61 -31.36 25.10 6.62
N GLN A 62 -32.08 26.08 6.04
CA GLN A 62 -33.11 26.85 6.77
C GLN A 62 -34.37 26.02 7.09
N LYS A 63 -34.57 24.87 6.43
CA LYS A 63 -35.70 23.95 6.63
C LYS A 63 -35.17 22.51 6.68
N PRO A 64 -34.67 22.05 7.85
CA PRO A 64 -33.96 20.78 7.91
C PRO A 64 -34.87 19.59 7.62
N SER A 65 -34.55 18.90 6.53
CA SER A 65 -35.22 17.68 6.07
C SER A 65 -34.16 16.73 5.52
N CYS A 66 -33.97 15.58 6.16
CA CYS A 66 -32.97 14.58 5.75
C CYS A 66 -33.17 14.14 4.30
N ASP A 67 -34.42 13.97 3.88
CA ASP A 67 -34.76 13.51 2.53
C ASP A 67 -34.35 14.53 1.46
N ASP A 68 -34.45 15.82 1.76
CA ASP A 68 -34.08 16.89 0.83
C ASP A 68 -32.56 17.01 0.69
N TYR A 69 -31.81 16.85 1.80
CA TYR A 69 -30.34 16.80 1.76
C TYR A 69 -29.83 15.60 0.96
N LEU A 70 -30.40 14.41 1.22
CA LEU A 70 -30.04 13.19 0.49
C LEU A 70 -30.39 13.32 -0.99
N SER A 71 -31.56 13.87 -1.32
CA SER A 71 -31.97 14.12 -2.71
C SER A 71 -31.02 15.07 -3.44
N LEU A 72 -30.50 16.10 -2.76
CA LEU A 72 -29.49 17.00 -3.33
C LEU A 72 -28.15 16.29 -3.54
N ILE A 73 -27.73 15.44 -2.60
CA ILE A 73 -26.49 14.66 -2.75
C ILE A 73 -26.62 13.68 -3.92
N TYR A 74 -27.72 12.94 -4.04
CA TYR A 74 -28.01 12.09 -5.21
C TYR A 74 -27.97 12.87 -6.51
N LEU A 75 -28.60 14.05 -6.56
CA LEU A 75 -28.61 14.89 -7.73
C LEU A 75 -27.18 15.34 -8.12
N SER A 76 -26.34 15.63 -7.13
CA SER A 76 -24.93 15.98 -7.37
C SER A 76 -24.11 14.80 -7.88
N ILE A 77 -24.37 13.57 -7.40
CA ILE A 77 -23.73 12.35 -7.89
C ILE A 77 -24.12 12.10 -9.34
N ASP A 78 -25.42 12.16 -9.68
CA ASP A 78 -25.91 12.04 -11.05
C ASP A 78 -25.31 13.11 -11.98
N ALA A 79 -25.17 14.35 -11.49
CA ALA A 79 -24.54 15.42 -12.24
C ALA A 79 -23.05 15.17 -12.51
N VAL A 80 -22.35 14.47 -11.61
CA VAL A 80 -20.95 14.03 -11.83
C VAL A 80 -20.89 12.88 -12.82
N THR A 81 -21.80 11.88 -12.74
CA THR A 81 -21.81 10.75 -13.68
C THR A 81 -22.09 11.19 -15.11
N GLU A 82 -22.92 12.22 -15.29
CA GLU A 82 -23.21 12.85 -16.59
C GLU A 82 -22.13 13.85 -17.04
N GLY A 83 -21.08 14.06 -16.23
CA GLY A 83 -19.93 14.89 -16.59
C GLY A 83 -20.17 16.41 -16.56
N ILE A 84 -21.29 16.87 -15.99
CA ILE A 84 -21.67 18.29 -15.93
C ILE A 84 -21.20 19.01 -14.65
N CYS A 85 -20.75 18.26 -13.64
CA CYS A 85 -20.37 18.76 -12.32
C CYS A 85 -18.96 18.27 -11.92
N SER A 86 -18.27 18.99 -11.02
CA SER A 86 -16.96 18.56 -10.53
C SER A 86 -17.07 17.31 -9.67
N ALA A 87 -16.11 16.38 -9.81
CA ALA A 87 -16.05 15.15 -9.01
C ALA A 87 -15.91 15.41 -7.50
N THR A 88 -15.47 16.61 -7.10
CA THR A 88 -15.35 17.02 -5.70
C THR A 88 -16.66 17.52 -5.08
N THR A 89 -17.64 17.93 -5.89
CA THR A 89 -18.85 18.62 -5.42
C THR A 89 -19.72 17.78 -4.48
N PRO A 90 -20.01 16.49 -4.75
CA PRO A 90 -20.80 15.67 -3.83
C PRO A 90 -20.16 15.56 -2.44
N PHE A 91 -18.82 15.49 -2.37
CA PHE A 91 -18.10 15.41 -1.10
C PHE A 91 -18.17 16.72 -0.32
N VAL A 92 -18.02 17.86 -0.99
CA VAL A 92 -18.13 19.18 -0.34
C VAL A 92 -19.54 19.39 0.19
N LEU A 93 -20.57 19.05 -0.59
CA LEU A 93 -21.97 19.14 -0.15
C LEU A 93 -22.25 18.21 1.03
N LEU A 94 -21.76 16.97 1.00
CA LEU A 94 -21.91 16.03 2.12
C LEU A 94 -21.20 16.54 3.38
N GLY A 95 -19.99 17.08 3.24
CA GLY A 95 -19.26 17.71 4.35
C GLY A 95 -20.02 18.88 4.96
N ASP A 96 -20.45 19.83 4.12
CA ASP A 96 -21.27 20.98 4.55
C ASP A 96 -22.57 20.54 5.25
N VAL A 97 -23.27 19.51 4.72
CA VAL A 97 -24.48 18.94 5.33
C VAL A 97 -24.17 18.39 6.71
N LEU A 98 -23.14 17.53 6.83
CA LEU A 98 -22.79 16.91 8.10
C LEU A 98 -22.38 17.97 9.12
N ASP A 99 -21.61 18.99 8.74
CA ASP A 99 -21.19 20.09 9.60
C ASP A 99 -22.33 20.95 10.13
N CYS A 100 -23.40 21.10 9.35
CA CYS A 100 -24.55 21.90 9.73
C CYS A 100 -25.60 21.15 10.57
N LEU A 101 -25.50 19.82 10.70
CA LEU A 101 -26.52 19.00 11.35
C LEU A 101 -26.16 18.53 12.76
N PRO A 102 -27.16 18.35 13.65
CA PRO A 102 -26.99 17.63 14.92
C PRO A 102 -26.61 16.16 14.70
N LEU A 103 -25.96 15.57 15.70
CA LEU A 103 -25.37 14.22 15.62
C LEU A 103 -26.40 13.13 15.29
N ASP A 104 -27.63 13.22 15.80
CA ASP A 104 -28.69 12.23 15.56
C ASP A 104 -29.11 12.17 14.08
N LEU A 105 -29.02 13.29 13.37
CA LEU A 105 -29.31 13.35 11.92
C LEU A 105 -28.09 12.95 11.09
N CYS A 106 -26.88 13.26 11.58
CA CYS A 106 -25.64 12.78 10.96
C CYS A 106 -25.60 11.25 10.89
N ASP A 107 -26.06 10.54 11.92
CA ASP A 107 -26.09 9.06 11.93
C ASP A 107 -26.98 8.48 10.81
N LYS A 108 -28.14 9.10 10.56
CA LYS A 108 -29.02 8.72 9.45
C LYS A 108 -28.38 8.95 8.09
N ILE A 109 -27.74 10.10 7.90
CA ILE A 109 -27.05 10.45 6.65
C ILE A 109 -25.82 9.57 6.46
N PHE A 110 -25.10 9.23 7.52
CA PHE A 110 -23.93 8.35 7.45
C PHE A 110 -24.30 6.94 7.00
N SER A 111 -25.47 6.44 7.39
CA SER A 111 -26.00 5.16 6.89
C SER A 111 -26.11 5.15 5.36
N PHE A 112 -26.55 6.26 4.76
CA PHE A 112 -26.56 6.42 3.30
C PHE A 112 -25.15 6.42 2.70
N VAL A 113 -24.17 7.04 3.37
CA VAL A 113 -22.76 7.04 2.93
C VAL A 113 -22.19 5.62 2.93
N GLU A 114 -22.48 4.82 3.96
CA GLU A 114 -22.08 3.41 4.08
C GLU A 114 -22.69 2.52 2.98
N GLU A 115 -23.95 2.76 2.60
CA GLU A 115 -24.60 2.01 1.52
C GLU A 115 -24.00 2.30 0.14
N ASN A 116 -23.46 3.50 -0.06
CA ASN A 116 -22.98 4.00 -1.36
C ASN A 116 -21.45 3.96 -1.51
N VAL A 117 -20.74 3.15 -0.72
CA VAL A 117 -19.26 3.01 -0.74
C VAL A 117 -18.68 2.84 -2.14
N SER A 118 -19.32 2.04 -3.01
CA SER A 118 -18.85 1.79 -4.39
C SER A 118 -18.87 3.01 -5.30
N THR A 119 -19.73 3.98 -4.98
CA THR A 119 -19.86 5.25 -5.72
C THR A 119 -18.74 6.23 -5.33
N TRP A 120 -18.25 6.15 -4.10
CA TRP A 120 -17.22 7.04 -3.57
C TRP A 120 -15.81 6.57 -3.96
N LYS A 121 -15.35 6.95 -5.16
CA LYS A 121 -13.99 6.59 -5.64
C LYS A 121 -12.84 7.41 -5.03
N SER A 122 -13.14 8.50 -4.31
CA SER A 122 -12.12 9.36 -3.70
C SER A 122 -11.95 9.05 -2.21
N SER A 123 -10.93 8.27 -1.88
CA SER A 123 -10.62 7.86 -0.50
C SER A 123 -10.25 9.05 0.41
N LEU A 124 -9.55 10.06 -0.13
CA LEU A 124 -9.10 11.25 0.61
C LEU A 124 -10.24 12.13 1.11
N MET A 125 -11.26 12.36 0.29
CA MET A 125 -12.39 13.23 0.67
C MET A 125 -13.29 12.57 1.71
N CYS A 126 -13.55 11.26 1.55
CA CYS A 126 -14.25 10.48 2.57
C CYS A 126 -13.51 10.45 3.91
N PHE A 127 -12.17 10.44 3.87
CA PHE A 127 -11.34 10.51 5.07
C PHE A 127 -11.49 11.84 5.81
N SER A 128 -11.42 12.97 5.12
CA SER A 128 -11.63 14.29 5.75
C SER A 128 -12.99 14.36 6.44
N ILE A 129 -14.06 13.93 5.76
CA ILE A 129 -15.42 13.92 6.32
C ILE A 129 -15.51 13.03 7.57
N GLY A 130 -14.96 11.81 7.52
CA GLY A 130 -14.97 10.91 8.67
C GLY A 130 -14.16 11.44 9.85
N VAL A 131 -13.00 12.05 9.60
CA VAL A 131 -12.14 12.64 10.64
C VAL A 131 -12.82 13.85 11.29
N ASP A 132 -13.43 14.73 10.51
CA ASP A 132 -14.11 15.91 11.04
C ASP A 132 -15.37 15.55 11.84
N LEU A 133 -16.08 14.50 11.43
CA LEU A 133 -17.18 13.94 12.20
C LEU A 133 -16.70 13.33 13.52
N LEU A 134 -15.59 12.59 13.51
CA LEU A 134 -14.95 12.07 14.73
C LEU A 134 -14.50 13.17 15.69
N ARG A 135 -14.08 14.34 15.20
CA ARG A 135 -13.72 15.50 16.04
C ARG A 135 -14.92 16.11 16.76
N ARG A 136 -16.12 16.04 16.16
CA ARG A 136 -17.36 16.57 16.71
C ARG A 136 -18.05 15.60 17.68
N LEU A 137 -17.74 14.31 17.60
CA LEU A 137 -18.36 13.30 18.43
C LEU A 137 -17.80 13.27 19.85
N SER A 138 -18.70 13.16 20.82
CA SER A 138 -18.32 12.83 22.19
C SER A 138 -17.84 11.37 22.26
N LYS A 139 -16.64 11.18 22.83
CA LYS A 139 -16.01 9.86 23.00
C LYS A 139 -16.70 8.97 24.06
N SER A 140 -17.70 9.47 24.78
CA SER A 140 -18.38 8.74 25.87
C SER A 140 -19.80 8.26 25.55
N GLN A 141 -20.58 9.03 24.79
CA GLN A 141 -22.01 8.71 24.52
C GLN A 141 -22.22 8.04 23.16
N ASN A 142 -21.47 8.45 22.13
CA ASN A 142 -21.69 8.01 20.75
C ASN A 142 -20.64 6.99 20.28
N THR A 143 -20.26 6.05 21.16
CA THR A 143 -19.17 5.09 20.90
C THR A 143 -19.47 4.17 19.70
N VAL A 144 -20.72 3.74 19.55
CA VAL A 144 -21.17 2.91 18.41
C VAL A 144 -21.01 3.66 17.09
N PHE A 145 -21.45 4.93 17.05
CA PHE A 145 -21.34 5.75 15.85
C PHE A 145 -19.88 6.08 15.51
N CYS A 146 -19.05 6.40 16.51
CA CYS A 146 -17.61 6.52 16.33
C CYS A 146 -17.00 5.24 15.72
N GLY A 147 -17.40 4.07 16.20
CA GLY A 147 -16.95 2.77 15.69
C GLY A 147 -17.35 2.54 14.23
N ARG A 148 -18.59 2.87 13.86
CA ARG A 148 -19.07 2.83 12.46
C ARG A 148 -18.21 3.68 11.53
N ILE A 149 -17.92 4.93 11.94
CA ILE A 149 -17.06 5.83 11.16
C ILE A 149 -15.66 5.26 11.01
N GLN A 150 -15.06 4.74 12.09
CA GLN A 150 -13.74 4.12 12.01
C GLN A 150 -13.71 2.88 11.10
N LEU A 151 -14.74 2.03 11.14
CA LEU A 151 -14.87 0.87 10.25
C LEU A 151 -15.02 1.30 8.79
N PHE A 152 -15.81 2.35 8.53
CA PHE A 152 -15.94 2.92 7.20
C PHE A 152 -14.61 3.47 6.68
N LEU A 153 -13.86 4.22 7.50
CA LEU A 153 -12.52 4.70 7.15
C LEU A 153 -11.55 3.55 6.88
N ALA A 154 -11.55 2.52 7.73
CA ALA A 154 -10.71 1.33 7.55
C ALA A 154 -11.06 0.53 6.29
N ARG A 155 -12.31 0.59 5.81
CA ARG A 155 -12.74 -0.04 4.57
C ARG A 155 -12.25 0.68 3.32
N LEU A 156 -12.08 2.01 3.39
CA LEU A 156 -11.65 2.82 2.25
C LEU A 156 -10.17 2.69 1.93
N PHE A 157 -9.36 2.34 2.92
CA PHE A 157 -7.92 2.25 2.80
C PHE A 157 -7.44 0.80 2.87
N PRO A 158 -6.67 0.32 1.88
CA PRO A 158 -6.01 -0.98 1.97
C PRO A 158 -5.12 -1.05 3.22
N LEU A 159 -4.94 -2.25 3.79
CA LEU A 159 -4.09 -2.45 4.97
C LEU A 159 -2.63 -2.03 4.78
N SER A 160 -2.14 -2.03 3.53
CA SER A 160 -0.79 -1.56 3.19
C SER A 160 -0.68 -0.04 3.12
N GLU A 161 -1.79 0.69 3.20
CA GLU A 161 -1.77 2.14 3.16
C GLU A 161 -1.29 2.73 4.48
N LYS A 162 -0.12 3.37 4.42
CA LYS A 162 0.59 3.93 5.57
C LYS A 162 -0.21 4.97 6.36
N SER A 163 -1.15 5.67 5.71
CA SER A 163 -2.03 6.68 6.32
C SER A 163 -3.01 6.08 7.34
N GLY A 164 -3.45 4.83 7.12
CA GLY A 164 -4.36 4.10 7.99
C GLY A 164 -3.66 3.39 9.16
N LEU A 165 -2.33 3.49 9.25
CA LEU A 165 -1.53 2.79 10.24
C LEU A 165 -0.85 3.79 11.19
N ASN A 166 -0.83 3.46 12.48
CA ASN A 166 -0.03 4.19 13.47
C ASN A 166 1.46 3.83 13.31
N LEU A 167 2.11 4.18 12.19
CA LEU A 167 3.48 3.76 11.88
C LEU A 167 4.49 4.13 12.96
N GLN A 168 4.39 5.34 13.49
CA GLN A 168 5.28 5.86 14.54
C GLN A 168 5.07 5.18 15.91
N SER A 169 4.07 4.31 16.04
CA SER A 169 3.72 3.64 17.30
C SER A 169 3.44 4.65 18.43
N GLN A 170 2.75 5.75 18.11
CA GLN A 170 2.40 6.76 19.09
C GLN A 170 1.37 6.22 20.08
N PHE A 171 1.52 6.57 21.35
CA PHE A 171 0.57 6.21 22.41
C PHE A 171 -0.55 7.25 22.49
N ASN A 172 -1.78 6.79 22.74
CA ASN A 172 -2.90 7.67 23.01
C ASN A 172 -2.84 8.21 24.44
N LEU A 173 -2.03 9.24 24.63
CA LEU A 173 -1.87 9.88 25.93
C LEU A 173 -3.15 10.63 26.34
N ASP A 174 -4.12 10.93 25.49
CA ASP A 174 -5.33 11.62 25.96
C ASP A 174 -6.28 10.71 26.77
N ASN A 175 -6.10 9.39 26.73
CA ASN A 175 -6.95 8.45 27.46
C ASN A 175 -6.54 8.30 28.94
N ILE A 176 -6.78 9.35 29.73
CA ILE A 176 -6.44 9.40 31.15
C ILE A 176 -7.46 8.61 31.98
N THR A 177 -6.97 7.72 32.84
CA THR A 177 -7.77 7.11 33.91
C THR A 177 -7.85 8.10 35.09
N VAL A 178 -9.03 8.68 35.31
CA VAL A 178 -9.27 9.65 36.39
C VAL A 178 -9.67 8.90 37.64
N PHE A 179 -8.97 9.12 38.75
CA PHE A 179 -9.24 8.49 40.04
C PHE A 179 -8.91 9.46 41.18
N ASN A 180 -9.42 9.20 42.37
CA ASN A 180 -9.17 10.04 43.54
C ASN A 180 -7.69 9.99 43.96
N LYS A 181 -7.06 11.17 44.03
CA LYS A 181 -5.66 11.33 44.47
C LYS A 181 -5.57 12.01 45.84
N ASN A 182 -6.68 12.51 46.38
CA ASN A 182 -6.75 13.22 47.64
C ASN A 182 -7.13 12.28 48.78
N GLU A 183 -6.18 11.99 49.66
CA GLU A 183 -6.40 11.14 50.84
C GLU A 183 -7.44 11.73 51.81
N GLN A 184 -7.57 13.05 51.85
CA GLN A 184 -8.53 13.76 52.71
C GLN A 184 -9.99 13.61 52.25
N GLU A 185 -10.22 13.33 50.97
CA GLU A 185 -11.55 13.12 50.37
C GLU A 185 -11.87 11.61 50.24
N SER A 186 -11.05 10.74 50.83
CA SER A 186 -11.21 9.29 50.77
C SER A 186 -12.50 8.84 51.45
N THR A 187 -13.30 8.07 50.72
CA THR A 187 -14.50 7.40 51.21
C THR A 187 -14.18 6.07 51.92
N LEU A 188 -12.96 5.55 51.73
CA LEU A 188 -12.47 4.34 52.41
C LEU A 188 -12.06 4.66 53.85
N GLY A 189 -12.69 3.97 54.81
CA GLY A 189 -12.35 4.06 56.24
C GLY A 189 -13.12 5.09 57.07
N GLN A 190 -14.04 5.87 56.48
CA GLN A 190 -14.91 6.76 57.24
C GLN A 190 -16.08 5.98 57.87
N LYS A 191 -16.12 5.89 59.21
CA LYS A 191 -17.36 5.54 59.92
C LYS A 191 -18.36 6.67 59.69
N SER A 192 -19.53 6.32 59.18
CA SER A 192 -20.70 7.19 58.99
C SER A 192 -20.84 8.20 60.12
N THR A 193 -20.52 9.46 59.85
CA THR A 193 -21.03 10.58 60.65
C THR A 193 -21.96 11.32 59.70
N GLU A 194 -23.25 11.22 60.01
CA GLU A 194 -24.33 11.86 59.27
C GLU A 194 -24.10 13.38 59.21
N GLU A 195 -23.70 13.91 58.06
CA GLU A 195 -23.94 15.32 57.74
C GLU A 195 -24.53 15.40 56.33
N LYS A 196 -25.81 15.81 56.29
CA LYS A 196 -26.57 16.12 55.09
C LYS A 196 -25.91 17.32 54.39
N GLU A 197 -25.58 17.19 53.12
CA GLU A 197 -25.41 18.35 52.25
C GLU A 197 -26.04 18.11 50.87
N ASP A 198 -26.91 19.05 50.50
CA ASP A 198 -27.70 19.11 49.27
C ASP A 198 -26.82 19.15 48.02
N GLY A 199 -27.04 18.22 47.08
CA GLY A 199 -26.41 18.22 45.77
C GLY A 199 -27.11 17.27 44.80
N MET A 200 -27.97 17.85 43.94
CA MET A 200 -28.56 17.31 42.70
C MET A 200 -28.53 15.79 42.48
N GLU A 201 -29.71 15.19 42.60
CA GLU A 201 -30.04 13.80 42.25
C GLU A 201 -29.61 13.48 40.80
N VAL A 202 -28.61 12.62 40.66
CA VAL A 202 -28.47 11.75 39.49
C VAL A 202 -29.09 10.44 39.92
N GLU A 203 -30.12 10.01 39.19
CA GLU A 203 -30.90 8.79 39.42
C GLU A 203 -29.97 7.54 39.42
N GLU A 204 -29.41 7.21 40.59
CA GLU A 204 -28.86 5.88 40.86
C GLU A 204 -30.06 4.94 41.00
N GLY A 205 -30.24 4.05 40.03
CA GLY A 205 -31.28 3.02 40.11
C GLY A 205 -31.11 2.18 41.37
N GLU A 206 -32.13 2.19 42.23
CA GLU A 206 -32.27 1.32 43.40
C GLU A 206 -32.07 -0.15 42.98
N MET A 207 -30.96 -0.76 43.36
CA MET A 207 -30.89 -2.20 43.56
C MET A 207 -31.33 -2.47 45.00
N GLY A 208 -32.43 -3.19 45.15
CA GLY A 208 -33.06 -3.49 46.44
C GLY A 208 -32.06 -3.98 47.48
N GLU A 209 -32.17 -3.41 48.68
CA GLU A 209 -31.59 -3.91 49.91
C GLU A 209 -32.12 -5.32 50.19
N ASP A 210 -31.39 -6.35 49.80
CA ASP A 210 -31.34 -7.64 50.51
C ASP A 210 -30.17 -8.46 49.95
N ASP A 211 -29.30 -8.94 50.85
CA ASP A 211 -28.02 -9.65 50.66
C ASP A 211 -26.76 -8.79 50.41
N ALA A 212 -26.23 -8.22 51.51
CA ALA A 212 -24.84 -7.81 51.58
C ALA A 212 -23.89 -9.00 51.29
N PRO A 213 -22.99 -8.92 50.30
CA PRO A 213 -21.96 -9.94 50.08
C PRO A 213 -21.05 -10.03 51.29
N ALA A 214 -20.62 -11.25 51.65
CA ALA A 214 -19.67 -11.47 52.73
C ALA A 214 -18.43 -10.56 52.57
N PRO A 215 -17.99 -9.85 53.62
CA PRO A 215 -16.87 -8.91 53.51
C PRO A 215 -15.59 -9.65 53.14
N CYS A 216 -14.90 -9.16 52.10
CA CYS A 216 -13.55 -9.58 51.73
C CYS A 216 -12.62 -9.49 52.95
N SER A 217 -11.82 -10.53 53.16
CA SER A 217 -10.92 -10.69 54.32
C SER A 217 -9.70 -9.76 54.33
N ILE A 218 -9.59 -8.82 53.39
CA ILE A 218 -8.52 -7.82 53.33
C ILE A 218 -9.17 -6.44 53.36
N PRO A 219 -8.91 -5.60 54.38
CA PRO A 219 -9.39 -4.22 54.36
C PRO A 219 -8.67 -3.50 53.21
N ILE A 220 -9.40 -3.15 52.15
CA ILE A 220 -8.87 -2.30 51.09
C ILE A 220 -8.64 -0.91 51.69
N ASP A 221 -7.38 -0.54 51.81
CA ASP A 221 -6.99 0.80 52.23
C ASP A 221 -6.82 1.73 51.03
N TYR A 222 -6.90 3.03 51.30
CA TYR A 222 -6.71 4.06 50.28
C TYR A 222 -5.33 3.96 49.60
N ASN A 223 -4.31 3.45 50.29
CA ASN A 223 -2.98 3.29 49.71
C ASN A 223 -2.96 2.23 48.60
N LEU A 224 -3.61 1.09 48.80
CA LEU A 224 -3.71 0.05 47.77
C LEU A 224 -4.45 0.60 46.54
N TYR A 225 -5.59 1.25 46.75
CA TYR A 225 -6.37 1.89 45.67
C TYR A 225 -5.52 2.89 44.89
N ARG A 226 -4.82 3.80 45.59
CA ARG A 226 -3.97 4.82 44.94
C ARG A 226 -2.82 4.19 44.15
N LYS A 227 -2.12 3.21 44.72
CA LYS A 227 -1.00 2.52 44.04
C LYS A 227 -1.49 1.78 42.81
N PHE A 228 -2.61 1.07 42.94
CA PHE A 228 -3.24 0.33 41.85
C PHE A 228 -3.61 1.24 40.67
N TRP A 229 -4.32 2.34 40.91
CA TRP A 229 -4.70 3.24 39.82
C TRP A 229 -3.55 4.08 39.29
N THR A 230 -2.49 4.28 40.08
CA THR A 230 -1.24 4.88 39.58
C THR A 230 -0.57 3.98 38.54
N LEU A 231 -0.66 2.65 38.65
CA LEU A 231 -0.14 1.72 37.63
C LEU A 231 -0.77 1.95 36.25
N GLN A 232 -2.02 2.42 36.19
CA GLN A 232 -2.69 2.70 34.92
C GLN A 232 -2.01 3.80 34.10
N ASP A 233 -1.30 4.74 34.73
CA ASP A 233 -0.52 5.74 33.98
C ASP A 233 0.70 5.10 33.29
N TYR A 234 1.34 4.11 33.92
CA TYR A 234 2.44 3.35 33.32
C TYR A 234 1.96 2.48 32.14
N PHE A 235 0.76 1.87 32.24
CA PHE A 235 0.16 1.16 31.10
C PHE A 235 -0.21 2.09 29.95
N ARG A 236 -0.64 3.33 30.25
CA ARG A 236 -0.93 4.37 29.26
C ARG A 236 0.33 4.93 28.61
N ASN A 237 1.40 5.11 29.36
CA ASN A 237 2.67 5.66 28.89
C ASN A 237 3.86 4.74 29.25
N PRO A 238 4.10 3.70 28.45
CA PRO A 238 5.13 2.71 28.75
C PRO A 238 6.56 3.26 28.63
N VAL A 239 6.75 4.43 28.02
CA VAL A 239 8.07 5.08 27.92
C VAL A 239 8.59 5.50 29.30
N GLN A 240 7.70 5.77 30.26
CA GLN A 240 8.09 6.09 31.64
C GLN A 240 8.85 4.94 32.32
N CYS A 241 8.63 3.69 31.91
CA CYS A 241 9.30 2.53 32.47
C CYS A 241 10.81 2.49 32.17
N PHE A 242 11.33 3.32 31.28
CA PHE A 242 12.77 3.46 31.02
C PHE A 242 13.46 4.49 31.93
N ASP A 243 12.70 5.31 32.67
CA ASP A 243 13.25 6.20 33.68
C ASP A 243 13.50 5.45 35.00
N LYS A 244 14.63 5.74 35.66
CA LYS A 244 15.07 4.98 36.84
C LYS A 244 14.12 5.12 38.03
N PHE A 245 13.65 6.32 38.33
CA PHE A 245 12.77 6.56 39.49
C PHE A 245 11.37 6.01 39.23
N SER A 246 10.89 6.24 38.01
CA SER A 246 9.61 5.74 37.51
C SER A 246 9.56 4.22 37.52
N TRP A 247 10.65 3.55 37.09
CA TRP A 247 10.79 2.10 37.13
C TRP A 247 10.75 1.54 38.57
N MET A 248 11.48 2.14 39.52
CA MET A 248 11.45 1.69 40.92
C MET A 248 10.05 1.78 41.54
N THR A 249 9.30 2.83 41.17
CA THR A 249 7.92 3.01 41.61
C THR A 249 7.00 1.96 40.98
N PHE A 250 7.14 1.73 39.68
CA PHE A 250 6.40 0.71 38.93
C PHE A 250 6.63 -0.70 39.50
N LEU A 251 7.90 -1.07 39.78
CA LEU A 251 8.26 -2.34 40.43
C LEU A 251 7.50 -2.50 41.75
N LYS A 252 7.67 -1.53 42.66
CA LYS A 252 7.05 -1.59 44.00
C LYS A 252 5.53 -1.73 43.93
N TYR A 253 4.87 -0.92 43.10
CA TYR A 253 3.41 -0.93 43.02
C TYR A 253 2.90 -2.20 42.32
N SER A 254 3.66 -2.74 41.36
CA SER A 254 3.33 -4.00 40.70
C SER A 254 3.47 -5.19 41.63
N ASP A 255 4.56 -5.27 42.39
CA ASP A 255 4.78 -6.35 43.37
C ASP A 255 3.66 -6.38 44.42
N GLU A 256 3.28 -5.22 44.94
CA GLU A 256 2.16 -5.11 45.90
C GLU A 256 0.82 -5.53 45.27
N THR A 257 0.53 -5.09 44.03
CA THR A 257 -0.72 -5.43 43.34
C THR A 257 -0.81 -6.92 43.01
N LEU A 258 0.25 -7.49 42.47
CA LEU A 258 0.32 -8.92 42.14
C LEU A 258 0.33 -9.80 43.39
N ALA A 259 0.90 -9.32 44.50
CA ALA A 259 0.80 -10.00 45.79
C ALA A 259 -0.66 -10.07 46.29
N VAL A 260 -1.46 -9.01 46.10
CA VAL A 260 -2.91 -9.03 46.39
C VAL A 260 -3.65 -10.02 45.50
N PHE A 261 -3.37 -10.06 44.20
CA PHE A 261 -3.98 -11.05 43.31
C PHE A 261 -3.59 -12.49 43.65
N LYS A 262 -2.37 -12.70 44.13
CA LYS A 262 -1.88 -14.01 44.56
C LYS A 262 -2.48 -14.44 45.90
N SER A 263 -2.68 -13.52 46.84
CA SER A 263 -3.23 -13.82 48.17
C SER A 263 -4.74 -14.04 48.13
N PHE A 264 -5.46 -13.32 47.27
CA PHE A 264 -6.89 -13.47 47.07
C PHE A 264 -7.18 -14.42 45.91
N LYS A 265 -7.50 -15.68 46.20
CA LYS A 265 -7.93 -16.64 45.16
C LYS A 265 -9.41 -16.46 44.88
N LEU A 266 -9.78 -16.44 43.60
CA LEU A 266 -11.18 -16.42 43.19
C LEU A 266 -11.76 -17.83 43.32
N ASP A 267 -12.90 -17.96 43.98
CA ASP A 267 -13.67 -19.21 43.99
C ASP A 267 -14.43 -19.39 42.66
N ASP A 268 -14.69 -20.65 42.30
CA ASP A 268 -15.34 -21.02 41.04
C ASP A 268 -16.78 -20.46 41.01
N MET A 269 -16.96 -19.33 40.33
CA MET A 269 -18.16 -18.47 40.33
C MET A 269 -19.33 -19.06 39.52
N GLN A 270 -19.55 -20.38 39.60
CA GLN A 270 -20.64 -21.09 38.92
C GLN A 270 -22.03 -20.53 39.26
N ALA A 271 -22.20 -19.97 40.48
CA ALA A 271 -23.43 -19.30 40.90
C ALA A 271 -23.67 -17.97 40.16
N SER A 272 -22.61 -17.20 39.88
CA SER A 272 -22.72 -15.92 39.17
C SER A 272 -22.98 -16.10 37.68
N LYS A 273 -22.42 -17.17 37.08
CA LYS A 273 -22.69 -17.55 35.68
C LYS A 273 -24.18 -17.84 35.43
N ARG A 274 -24.84 -18.55 36.35
CA ARG A 274 -26.29 -18.82 36.28
C ARG A 274 -27.12 -17.52 36.38
N LYS A 275 -26.77 -16.65 37.33
CA LYS A 275 -27.46 -15.36 37.53
C LYS A 275 -27.28 -14.40 36.34
N LEU A 276 -26.10 -14.39 35.71
CA LEU A 276 -25.82 -13.60 34.51
C LEU A 276 -26.51 -14.16 33.25
N GLU A 277 -26.61 -15.48 33.10
CA GLU A 277 -27.38 -16.13 32.03
C GLU A 277 -28.89 -15.87 32.18
N GLU A 278 -29.40 -15.84 33.42
CA GLU A 278 -30.80 -15.47 33.72
C GLU A 278 -31.10 -13.99 33.41
N LEU A 279 -30.17 -13.08 33.73
CA LEU A 279 -30.29 -11.64 33.39
C LEU A 279 -30.19 -11.38 31.88
N ARG A 280 -29.42 -12.20 31.14
CA ARG A 280 -29.41 -12.13 29.67
C ARG A 280 -30.71 -12.63 29.04
N ALA A 281 -31.40 -13.56 29.70
CA ALA A 281 -32.69 -14.07 29.23
C ALA A 281 -33.86 -13.12 29.51
N SER A 282 -33.73 -12.18 30.46
CA SER A 282 -34.81 -11.26 30.85
C SER A 282 -34.94 -10.00 29.97
N GLY A 283 -34.21 -9.90 28.86
CA GLY A 283 -34.40 -8.84 27.86
C GLY A 283 -34.00 -7.44 28.33
N GLY A 284 -33.26 -7.31 29.45
CA GLY A 284 -32.70 -6.03 29.88
C GLY A 284 -31.69 -5.49 28.87
N GLU A 285 -31.67 -4.17 28.66
CA GLU A 285 -30.63 -3.49 27.90
C GLU A 285 -29.26 -3.82 28.52
N HIS A 286 -28.39 -4.47 27.73
CA HIS A 286 -27.07 -4.85 28.18
C HIS A 286 -26.20 -3.58 28.24
N VAL A 287 -26.12 -2.93 29.40
CA VAL A 287 -25.28 -1.75 29.60
C VAL A 287 -23.81 -2.18 29.55
N TYR A 288 -23.08 -1.70 28.53
CA TYR A 288 -21.65 -1.98 28.35
C TYR A 288 -20.80 -0.84 28.93
N PHE A 289 -19.94 -1.16 29.90
CA PHE A 289 -19.01 -0.20 30.48
C PHE A 289 -17.72 -0.15 29.64
N ALA A 290 -17.56 0.92 28.86
CA ALA A 290 -16.40 1.07 27.96
C ALA A 290 -15.08 1.46 28.69
N LYS A 291 -15.16 1.97 29.91
CA LYS A 291 -14.00 2.40 30.72
C LYS A 291 -14.05 1.78 32.11
N PHE A 292 -12.88 1.72 32.76
CA PHE A 292 -12.80 1.33 34.16
C PHE A 292 -13.57 2.27 35.07
N LEU A 293 -14.28 1.71 36.03
CA LEU A 293 -14.96 2.47 37.08
C LEU A 293 -13.97 2.68 38.23
N THR A 294 -13.52 3.90 38.44
CA THR A 294 -12.46 4.22 39.41
C THR A 294 -13.02 4.59 40.78
N SER A 295 -14.24 4.19 41.12
CA SER A 295 -14.81 4.47 42.43
C SER A 295 -14.12 3.64 43.51
N GLU A 296 -13.71 4.29 44.60
CA GLU A 296 -13.09 3.65 45.75
C GLU A 296 -13.98 2.57 46.37
N LYS A 297 -15.29 2.82 46.46
CA LYS A 297 -16.28 1.90 47.03
C LYS A 297 -16.45 0.61 46.21
N LEU A 298 -16.10 0.65 44.93
CA LEU A 298 -16.24 -0.50 44.02
C LEU A 298 -15.00 -1.39 43.98
N MET A 299 -13.89 -0.98 44.61
CA MET A 299 -12.61 -1.67 44.49
C MET A 299 -12.71 -3.14 44.94
N ASP A 300 -13.43 -3.42 46.03
CA ASP A 300 -13.68 -4.79 46.52
C ASP A 300 -14.41 -5.66 45.50
N LEU A 301 -15.46 -5.11 44.89
CA LEU A 301 -16.25 -5.82 43.88
C LEU A 301 -15.42 -6.08 42.62
N GLN A 302 -14.63 -5.09 42.19
CA GLN A 302 -13.77 -5.22 41.01
C GLN A 302 -12.64 -6.23 41.23
N LEU A 303 -12.00 -6.22 42.40
CA LEU A 303 -11.00 -7.22 42.75
C LEU A 303 -11.57 -8.64 42.81
N SER A 304 -12.87 -8.78 43.07
CA SER A 304 -13.55 -10.07 43.07
C SER A 304 -14.01 -10.50 41.67
N ASP A 305 -13.99 -9.61 40.68
CA ASP A 305 -14.39 -9.90 39.30
C ASP A 305 -13.25 -10.56 38.50
N SER A 306 -13.54 -11.72 37.91
CA SER A 306 -12.58 -12.48 37.11
C SER A 306 -12.14 -11.75 35.85
N ASN A 307 -13.06 -11.06 35.17
CA ASN A 307 -12.75 -10.32 33.95
C ASN A 307 -11.87 -9.12 34.29
N PHE A 308 -12.18 -8.37 35.34
CA PHE A 308 -11.36 -7.25 35.79
C PHE A 308 -9.90 -7.66 36.00
N ARG A 309 -9.66 -8.76 36.73
CA ARG A 309 -8.29 -9.31 36.89
C ARG A 309 -7.65 -9.69 35.57
N ARG A 310 -8.40 -10.32 34.66
CA ARG A 310 -7.90 -10.64 33.31
C ARG A 310 -7.47 -9.38 32.57
N HIS A 311 -8.27 -8.31 32.59
CA HIS A 311 -7.90 -7.04 31.94
C HIS A 311 -6.56 -6.51 32.46
N ILE A 312 -6.37 -6.47 33.79
CA ILE A 312 -5.13 -5.97 34.40
C ILE A 312 -3.93 -6.87 34.06
N LEU A 313 -4.08 -8.20 34.17
CA LEU A 313 -3.02 -9.15 33.86
C LEU A 313 -2.66 -9.13 32.35
N LEU A 314 -3.63 -8.93 31.46
CA LEU A 314 -3.38 -8.71 30.04
C LEU A 314 -2.60 -7.41 29.79
N GLN A 315 -2.94 -6.32 30.48
CA GLN A 315 -2.18 -5.07 30.39
C GLN A 315 -0.71 -5.27 30.78
N TYR A 316 -0.43 -6.07 31.82
CA TYR A 316 0.94 -6.46 32.17
C TYR A 316 1.64 -7.20 31.03
N LEU A 317 1.00 -8.22 30.44
CA LEU A 317 1.61 -8.99 29.35
C LEU A 317 1.89 -8.13 28.11
N ILE A 318 0.94 -7.28 27.70
CA ILE A 318 1.09 -6.35 26.57
C ILE A 318 2.24 -5.37 26.84
N LEU A 319 2.30 -4.81 28.07
CA LEU A 319 3.38 -3.92 28.48
C LEU A 319 4.75 -4.63 28.42
N PHE A 320 4.85 -5.83 28.99
CA PHE A 320 6.09 -6.60 29.02
C PHE A 320 6.58 -6.95 27.61
N GLN A 321 5.69 -7.35 26.71
CA GLN A 321 6.01 -7.60 25.32
C GLN A 321 6.52 -6.32 24.62
N TYR A 322 5.90 -5.16 24.85
CA TYR A 322 6.38 -3.89 24.30
C TYR A 322 7.76 -3.48 24.86
N LEU A 323 7.98 -3.67 26.16
CA LEU A 323 9.25 -3.30 26.80
C LEU A 323 10.40 -4.15 26.26
N LYS A 324 10.19 -5.46 26.07
CA LYS A 324 11.16 -6.40 25.49
C LYS A 324 11.28 -6.28 23.96
N GLY A 325 10.20 -5.91 23.28
CA GLY A 325 10.12 -5.86 21.82
C GLY A 325 10.97 -4.76 21.19
N GLN A 326 11.48 -5.05 19.99
CA GLN A 326 12.08 -4.07 19.10
C GLN A 326 10.98 -3.38 18.28
N VAL A 327 10.99 -2.06 18.28
CA VAL A 327 10.03 -1.23 17.54
C VAL A 327 10.82 -0.16 16.79
N LYS A 328 10.64 -0.05 15.48
CA LYS A 328 11.43 0.80 14.57
C LYS A 328 11.58 2.26 15.04
N PHE A 329 10.53 2.82 15.65
CA PHE A 329 10.49 4.22 16.10
C PHE A 329 10.72 4.39 17.61
N LYS A 330 11.11 3.33 18.33
CA LYS A 330 11.51 3.40 19.75
C LYS A 330 12.90 4.02 19.84
N SER A 331 13.09 4.96 20.78
CA SER A 331 14.37 5.64 20.98
C SER A 331 15.48 4.64 21.34
N SER A 332 16.70 4.87 20.86
CA SER A 332 17.89 4.07 21.22
C SER A 332 18.23 4.12 22.71
N SER A 333 17.68 5.09 23.46
CA SER A 333 17.81 5.18 24.92
C SER A 333 16.84 4.25 25.68
N CYS A 334 15.83 3.68 25.02
CA CYS A 334 14.80 2.83 25.64
C CYS A 334 15.27 1.37 25.71
N VAL A 335 16.33 1.12 26.47
CA VAL A 335 16.95 -0.20 26.66
C VAL A 335 16.78 -0.62 28.12
N LEU A 336 16.45 -1.89 28.34
CA LEU A 336 16.38 -2.49 29.66
C LEU A 336 17.75 -3.07 30.05
N ASN A 337 18.09 -3.01 31.33
CA ASN A 337 19.25 -3.74 31.85
C ASN A 337 18.90 -5.22 32.14
N ASP A 338 19.92 -6.02 32.48
CA ASP A 338 19.75 -7.45 32.71
C ASP A 338 18.83 -7.75 33.91
N ASP A 339 18.95 -7.00 35.00
CA ASP A 339 18.11 -7.16 36.20
C ASP A 339 16.64 -6.86 35.90
N GLN A 340 16.38 -5.81 35.11
CA GLN A 340 15.04 -5.44 34.65
C GLN A 340 14.45 -6.52 33.76
N THR A 341 15.26 -7.04 32.84
CA THR A 341 14.84 -8.11 31.92
C THR A 341 14.50 -9.39 32.69
N ALA A 342 15.35 -9.78 33.65
CA ALA A 342 15.12 -10.93 34.52
C ALA A 342 13.83 -10.77 35.35
N TRP A 343 13.60 -9.59 35.94
CA TRP A 343 12.37 -9.32 36.70
C TRP A 343 11.12 -9.40 35.81
N ILE A 344 11.17 -8.87 34.58
CA ILE A 344 10.05 -8.99 33.63
C ILE A 344 9.76 -10.46 33.32
N GLU A 345 10.79 -11.29 33.12
CA GLU A 345 10.60 -12.72 32.82
C GLU A 345 10.02 -13.51 33.98
N GLU A 346 10.48 -13.25 35.21
CA GLU A 346 9.90 -13.86 36.41
C GLU A 346 8.45 -13.42 36.61
N THR A 347 8.19 -12.12 36.48
CA THR A 347 6.85 -11.55 36.64
C THR A 347 5.90 -12.02 35.55
N THR A 348 6.37 -12.19 34.31
CA THR A 348 5.59 -12.77 33.20
C THR A 348 5.13 -14.19 33.55
N LYS A 349 6.01 -15.03 34.10
CA LYS A 349 5.65 -16.38 34.56
C LYS A 349 4.59 -16.35 35.66
N LEU A 350 4.74 -15.43 36.61
CA LEU A 350 3.75 -15.21 37.67
C LEU A 350 2.39 -14.77 37.10
N VAL A 351 2.37 -13.83 36.15
CA VAL A 351 1.14 -13.34 35.50
C VAL A 351 0.42 -14.46 34.76
N TYR A 352 1.14 -15.30 34.00
CA TYR A 352 0.56 -16.48 33.37
C TYR A 352 0.03 -17.50 34.40
N GLN A 353 0.75 -17.71 35.50
CA GLN A 353 0.24 -18.56 36.58
C GLN A 353 -1.08 -18.03 37.13
N LEU A 354 -1.16 -16.73 37.44
CA LEU A 354 -2.38 -16.11 37.94
C LEU A 354 -3.54 -16.19 36.93
N LEU A 355 -3.27 -16.00 35.63
CA LEU A 355 -4.29 -16.15 34.58
C LEU A 355 -4.86 -17.57 34.51
N ARG A 356 -4.01 -18.59 34.63
CA ARG A 356 -4.43 -20.00 34.65
C ARG A 356 -5.32 -20.33 35.85
N GLU A 357 -5.06 -19.69 36.99
CA GLU A 357 -5.82 -19.86 38.22
C GLU A 357 -7.18 -19.12 38.22
N ILE A 358 -7.45 -18.23 37.25
CA ILE A 358 -8.71 -17.47 37.18
C ILE A 358 -9.80 -18.25 36.44
N PRO A 359 -10.89 -18.67 37.11
CA PRO A 359 -12.04 -19.26 36.45
C PRO A 359 -12.83 -18.23 35.62
N PRO A 360 -13.62 -18.65 34.61
CA PRO A 360 -13.72 -20.00 34.05
C PRO A 360 -12.67 -20.28 32.96
N ASP A 361 -12.25 -21.55 32.79
CA ASP A 361 -11.33 -21.98 31.71
C ASP A 361 -9.99 -21.20 31.66
N GLY A 362 -9.40 -20.87 32.83
CA GLY A 362 -8.18 -20.07 32.93
C GLY A 362 -7.01 -20.60 32.09
N ASP A 363 -6.79 -21.93 32.07
CA ASP A 363 -5.76 -22.55 31.24
C ASP A 363 -5.95 -22.29 29.74
N LYS A 364 -7.16 -22.50 29.22
CA LYS A 364 -7.46 -22.24 27.80
C LYS A 364 -7.28 -20.77 27.48
N PHE A 365 -7.76 -19.89 28.36
CA PHE A 365 -7.59 -18.45 28.20
C PHE A 365 -6.11 -18.06 28.13
N ALA A 366 -5.28 -18.56 29.06
CA ALA A 366 -3.85 -18.30 29.08
C ALA A 366 -3.15 -18.78 27.79
N THR A 367 -3.48 -19.98 27.29
CA THR A 367 -2.95 -20.49 26.01
C THR A 367 -3.38 -19.65 24.81
N MET A 368 -4.63 -19.18 24.79
CA MET A 368 -5.10 -18.26 23.73
C MET A 368 -4.34 -16.94 23.76
N VAL A 369 -4.11 -16.38 24.95
CA VAL A 369 -3.34 -15.13 25.13
C VAL A 369 -1.91 -15.32 24.63
N GLU A 370 -1.25 -16.41 24.98
CA GLU A 370 0.10 -16.73 24.49
C GLU A 370 0.14 -16.80 22.95
N HIS A 371 -0.85 -17.44 22.33
CA HIS A 371 -0.96 -17.47 20.87
C HIS A 371 -1.18 -16.07 20.26
N ILE A 372 -2.05 -15.25 20.85
CA ILE A 372 -2.32 -13.88 20.38
C ILE A 372 -1.05 -13.03 20.46
N LEU A 373 -0.34 -13.06 21.58
CA LEU A 373 0.91 -12.32 21.77
C LEU A 373 1.99 -12.74 20.76
N ASN A 374 2.08 -14.04 20.44
CA ASN A 374 2.95 -14.53 19.35
C ASN A 374 2.52 -13.97 17.98
N THR A 375 1.22 -13.85 17.69
CA THR A 375 0.76 -13.20 16.46
C THR A 375 1.02 -11.69 16.43
N GLU A 376 1.02 -11.03 17.60
CA GLU A 376 1.41 -9.62 17.72
C GLU A 376 2.90 -9.40 17.40
N GLU A 377 3.78 -10.36 17.71
CA GLU A 377 5.19 -10.30 17.30
C GLU A 377 5.33 -10.29 15.78
N ASN A 378 4.55 -11.14 15.08
CA ASN A 378 4.52 -11.15 13.61
C ASN A 378 4.03 -9.81 13.05
N TRP A 379 2.98 -9.24 13.63
CA TRP A 379 2.48 -7.92 13.24
C TRP A 379 3.51 -6.81 13.46
N ASN A 380 4.23 -6.86 14.58
CA ASN A 380 5.30 -5.91 14.89
C ASN A 380 6.47 -6.02 13.90
N SER A 381 6.88 -7.24 13.52
CA SER A 381 7.92 -7.45 12.49
C SER A 381 7.50 -6.85 11.14
N TRP A 382 6.30 -7.19 10.67
CA TRP A 382 5.75 -6.65 9.42
C TRP A 382 5.71 -5.12 9.41
N LYS A 383 5.35 -4.52 10.56
CA LYS A 383 5.35 -3.06 10.71
C LYS A 383 6.76 -2.46 10.73
N ASN A 384 7.72 -3.12 11.37
CA ASN A 384 9.12 -2.68 11.40
C ASN A 384 9.76 -2.71 9.99
N GLU A 385 9.34 -3.66 9.15
CA GLU A 385 9.71 -3.75 7.74
C GLU A 385 9.07 -2.65 6.86
N GLY A 386 8.19 -1.82 7.43
CA GLY A 386 7.56 -0.70 6.71
C GLY A 386 6.23 -1.05 6.05
N CYS A 387 5.56 -2.09 6.55
CA CYS A 387 4.23 -2.53 6.13
C CYS A 387 4.16 -2.91 4.65
N PRO A 388 4.96 -3.92 4.20
CA PRO A 388 4.93 -4.35 2.82
C PRO A 388 3.53 -4.81 2.40
N SER A 389 3.18 -4.58 1.13
CA SER A 389 1.89 -4.98 0.58
C SER A 389 1.72 -6.49 0.66
N PHE A 390 0.55 -6.94 1.10
CA PHE A 390 0.15 -8.35 1.02
C PHE A 390 -0.21 -8.78 -0.41
N VAL A 391 -0.43 -7.81 -1.31
CA VAL A 391 -0.65 -8.08 -2.74
C VAL A 391 0.69 -8.44 -3.35
N LYS A 392 0.86 -9.72 -3.71
CA LYS A 392 1.98 -10.18 -4.53
C LYS A 392 1.66 -9.89 -5.98
N GLU A 393 2.30 -8.89 -6.57
CA GLU A 393 2.28 -8.72 -8.02
C GLU A 393 3.03 -9.89 -8.67
N SER A 394 2.56 -10.34 -9.83
CA SER A 394 3.26 -11.38 -10.57
C SER A 394 4.38 -10.71 -11.37
N ASP A 395 5.62 -10.90 -10.94
CA ASP A 395 6.81 -10.36 -11.61
C ASP A 395 6.82 -10.71 -13.11
N GLU A 396 6.33 -11.90 -13.46
CA GLU A 396 6.23 -12.35 -14.85
C GLU A 396 5.18 -11.56 -15.65
N LEU A 397 4.02 -11.24 -15.05
CA LEU A 397 3.03 -10.39 -15.71
C LEU A 397 3.55 -8.97 -15.88
N THR A 398 4.23 -8.42 -14.87
CA THR A 398 4.84 -7.08 -14.94
C THR A 398 5.95 -7.04 -16.00
N ARG A 399 6.77 -8.10 -16.11
CA ARG A 399 7.77 -8.25 -17.18
C ARG A 399 7.13 -8.30 -18.57
N LEU A 400 6.09 -9.13 -18.74
CA LEU A 400 5.41 -9.30 -20.02
C LEU A 400 4.70 -8.03 -20.49
N TRP A 401 4.11 -7.26 -19.57
CA TRP A 401 3.43 -6.00 -19.90
C TRP A 401 4.40 -4.86 -20.23
N ASN A 402 5.62 -4.92 -19.72
CA ASN A 402 6.66 -3.92 -19.95
C ASN A 402 7.70 -4.33 -21.01
N LEU A 403 7.43 -5.41 -21.77
CA LEU A 403 8.38 -5.93 -22.77
C LEU A 403 8.72 -4.92 -23.87
N ASN A 404 7.78 -4.01 -24.17
CA ASN A 404 8.02 -2.80 -24.99
C ASN A 404 7.18 -1.66 -24.42
N GLN A 405 7.77 -0.48 -24.20
CA GLN A 405 7.03 0.70 -23.72
C GLN A 405 5.96 1.17 -24.72
N ASP A 406 6.23 1.04 -26.02
CA ASP A 406 5.25 1.29 -27.08
C ASP A 406 5.18 0.09 -28.04
N ASN A 407 4.08 -0.63 -27.94
CA ASN A 407 3.82 -1.80 -28.78
C ASN A 407 3.72 -1.45 -30.28
N MET A 408 3.33 -0.21 -30.62
CA MET A 408 3.22 0.23 -32.01
C MET A 408 4.58 0.48 -32.65
N GLU A 409 5.53 1.06 -31.91
CA GLU A 409 6.91 1.22 -32.37
C GLU A 409 7.63 -0.14 -32.45
N ALA A 410 7.39 -1.03 -31.48
CA ALA A 410 7.93 -2.39 -31.53
C ALA A 410 7.48 -3.16 -32.78
N CYS A 411 6.27 -2.91 -33.30
CA CYS A 411 5.77 -3.54 -34.53
C CYS A 411 6.36 -2.96 -35.82
N LYS A 412 7.00 -1.79 -35.76
CA LYS A 412 7.64 -1.13 -36.91
C LYS A 412 9.14 -1.41 -37.01
N SER A 413 9.74 -2.06 -36.00
CA SER A 413 11.18 -2.38 -36.00
C SER A 413 11.58 -3.24 -37.20
N ASP A 414 12.69 -2.88 -37.85
CA ASP A 414 13.26 -3.62 -38.98
C ASP A 414 13.69 -5.05 -38.58
N SER A 415 14.04 -5.28 -37.31
CA SER A 415 14.32 -6.62 -36.76
C SER A 415 13.10 -7.57 -36.78
N ARG A 416 11.89 -7.02 -36.95
CA ARG A 416 10.64 -7.80 -37.13
C ARG A 416 10.22 -7.92 -38.59
N SER A 417 11.04 -7.46 -39.55
CA SER A 417 10.86 -7.73 -40.96
C SER A 417 11.44 -9.09 -41.34
N PHE A 418 10.66 -10.16 -41.13
CA PHE A 418 11.07 -11.54 -41.43
C PHE A 418 11.12 -11.89 -42.94
N MET A 419 11.01 -10.91 -43.82
CA MET A 419 11.00 -11.14 -45.27
C MET A 419 12.41 -10.98 -45.85
N PRO A 420 13.03 -12.06 -46.35
CA PRO A 420 14.39 -11.99 -46.90
C PRO A 420 14.43 -11.19 -48.21
N SER A 421 15.63 -10.76 -48.60
CA SER A 421 15.86 -10.16 -49.92
C SER A 421 15.82 -11.22 -51.03
N LEU A 422 15.65 -10.80 -52.29
CA LEU A 422 15.67 -11.72 -53.42
C LEU A 422 17.07 -12.34 -53.60
N ASP A 423 18.11 -11.54 -53.41
CA ASP A 423 19.50 -11.97 -53.60
C ASP A 423 19.88 -13.02 -52.55
N GLU A 424 19.54 -12.78 -51.28
CA GLU A 424 19.80 -13.73 -50.19
C GLU A 424 19.00 -15.03 -50.34
N PHE A 425 17.72 -14.95 -50.70
CA PHE A 425 16.87 -16.13 -50.81
C PHE A 425 17.19 -17.00 -52.05
N PHE A 426 17.63 -16.37 -53.16
CA PHE A 426 17.94 -17.07 -54.41
C PHE A 426 19.44 -17.35 -54.61
N ALA A 427 20.33 -16.92 -53.72
CA ALA A 427 21.79 -17.14 -53.82
C ALA A 427 22.13 -18.61 -54.14
N GLU A 428 21.62 -19.54 -53.34
CA GLU A 428 21.85 -20.99 -53.55
C GLU A 428 21.28 -21.49 -54.88
N ALA A 429 20.10 -21.01 -55.28
CA ALA A 429 19.49 -21.40 -56.55
C ALA A 429 20.27 -20.85 -57.76
N ILE A 430 20.85 -19.65 -57.63
CA ILE A 430 21.69 -19.01 -58.65
C ILE A 430 23.02 -19.76 -58.78
N GLU A 431 23.64 -20.13 -57.67
CA GLU A 431 24.87 -20.94 -57.65
C GLU A 431 24.66 -22.32 -58.29
N GLN A 432 23.53 -22.98 -57.99
CA GLN A 432 23.15 -24.28 -58.60
C GLN A 432 22.77 -24.17 -60.08
N ALA A 433 22.50 -22.97 -60.59
CA ALA A 433 22.21 -22.73 -61.99
C ALA A 433 23.48 -22.57 -62.85
N ASP A 434 24.64 -22.33 -62.24
CA ASP A 434 25.92 -22.24 -62.94
C ASP A 434 26.37 -23.64 -63.43
N PRO A 435 26.57 -23.84 -64.76
CA PRO A 435 27.09 -25.09 -65.30
C PRO A 435 28.45 -25.54 -64.75
N ALA A 436 29.25 -24.63 -64.19
CA ALA A 436 30.55 -24.94 -63.59
C ALA A 436 30.44 -25.80 -62.31
N ASN A 437 29.34 -25.66 -61.57
CA ASN A 437 29.14 -26.32 -60.27
C ASN A 437 28.63 -27.77 -60.39
N MET A 438 28.37 -28.27 -61.62
CA MET A 438 28.01 -29.66 -61.94
C MET A 438 26.92 -30.29 -61.05
N VAL A 439 25.93 -29.50 -60.60
CA VAL A 439 24.83 -29.99 -59.74
C VAL A 439 23.82 -30.78 -60.59
N GLU A 440 23.55 -32.03 -60.20
CA GLU A 440 22.56 -32.85 -60.89
C GLU A 440 21.15 -32.26 -60.75
N GLU A 441 20.35 -32.40 -61.79
CA GLU A 441 19.07 -31.70 -61.90
C GLU A 441 18.05 -32.10 -60.82
N GLU A 442 18.18 -33.28 -60.24
CA GLU A 442 17.30 -33.81 -59.19
C GLU A 442 17.53 -33.14 -57.82
N TYR A 443 18.75 -32.60 -57.59
CA TYR A 443 19.12 -31.96 -56.33
C TYR A 443 18.98 -30.44 -56.33
N LYS A 444 18.53 -29.84 -57.44
CA LYS A 444 18.32 -28.39 -57.51
C LYS A 444 17.19 -27.94 -56.59
N VAL A 445 17.43 -26.91 -55.77
CA VAL A 445 16.45 -26.38 -54.81
C VAL A 445 15.18 -25.86 -55.48
N VAL A 446 15.26 -25.40 -56.73
CA VAL A 446 14.09 -24.99 -57.53
C VAL A 446 13.08 -26.11 -57.78
N ARG A 447 13.50 -27.37 -57.67
CA ARG A 447 12.62 -28.56 -57.79
C ARG A 447 12.00 -28.96 -56.44
N ASN A 448 12.49 -28.43 -55.33
CA ASN A 448 11.86 -28.63 -54.04
C ASN A 448 10.52 -27.86 -53.98
N PRO A 449 9.38 -28.54 -53.73
CA PRO A 449 8.07 -27.90 -53.76
C PRO A 449 7.89 -26.83 -52.67
N ASN A 450 8.48 -27.01 -51.48
CA ASN A 450 8.40 -26.01 -50.40
C ASN A 450 9.22 -24.77 -50.73
N TYR A 451 10.42 -24.96 -51.27
CA TYR A 451 11.24 -23.86 -51.77
C TYR A 451 10.51 -23.12 -52.89
N GLY A 452 9.95 -23.83 -53.87
CA GLY A 452 9.23 -23.24 -54.99
C GLY A 452 8.00 -22.42 -54.56
N TRP A 453 7.24 -22.88 -53.57
CA TRP A 453 6.13 -22.11 -53.02
C TRP A 453 6.57 -20.85 -52.27
N ARG A 454 7.67 -20.92 -51.50
CA ARG A 454 8.26 -19.75 -50.82
C ARG A 454 8.82 -18.75 -51.83
N ALA A 455 9.55 -19.24 -52.83
CA ALA A 455 10.10 -18.50 -53.95
C ALA A 455 9.02 -17.73 -54.71
N LEU A 456 7.92 -18.39 -55.09
CA LEU A 456 6.81 -17.77 -55.82
C LEU A 456 6.17 -16.62 -55.04
N ARG A 457 5.96 -16.79 -53.73
CA ARG A 457 5.40 -15.74 -52.86
C ARG A 457 6.36 -14.55 -52.73
N LEU A 458 7.65 -14.81 -52.57
CA LEU A 458 8.66 -13.76 -52.48
C LEU A 458 8.76 -12.98 -53.80
N LEU A 459 8.84 -13.69 -54.93
CA LEU A 459 8.86 -13.09 -56.27
C LEU A 459 7.62 -12.23 -56.53
N SER A 460 6.42 -12.69 -56.17
CA SER A 460 5.19 -11.93 -56.35
C SER A 460 5.16 -10.59 -55.61
N ARG A 461 5.95 -10.45 -54.54
CA ARG A 461 5.99 -9.26 -53.70
C ARG A 461 7.17 -8.34 -53.99
N ARG A 462 8.33 -8.91 -54.34
CA ARG A 462 9.59 -8.16 -54.47
C ARG A 462 10.10 -8.08 -55.91
N SER A 463 9.70 -9.00 -56.80
CA SER A 463 10.26 -9.04 -58.15
C SER A 463 9.47 -8.19 -59.14
N PRO A 464 10.14 -7.29 -59.87
CA PRO A 464 9.50 -6.47 -60.91
C PRO A 464 9.13 -7.28 -62.16
N HIS A 465 9.65 -8.50 -62.34
CA HIS A 465 9.40 -9.35 -63.50
C HIS A 465 8.25 -10.34 -63.32
N PHE A 466 7.75 -10.50 -62.10
CA PHE A 466 6.74 -11.53 -61.81
C PHE A 466 5.44 -11.33 -62.59
N PHE A 467 4.98 -10.08 -62.73
CA PHE A 467 3.73 -9.74 -63.45
C PHE A 467 3.95 -9.27 -64.89
N GLN A 468 5.16 -9.44 -65.45
CA GLN A 468 5.42 -9.04 -66.83
C GLN A 468 4.77 -10.02 -67.83
N PRO A 469 4.04 -9.51 -68.85
CA PRO A 469 3.46 -10.36 -69.88
C PRO A 469 4.55 -11.17 -70.59
N THR A 470 4.52 -12.49 -70.43
CA THR A 470 5.50 -13.40 -71.03
C THR A 470 4.78 -14.34 -71.99
N ASN A 471 5.25 -14.43 -73.23
CA ASN A 471 4.73 -15.37 -74.24
C ASN A 471 5.19 -16.82 -74.03
N GLN A 472 6.07 -17.05 -73.05
CA GLN A 472 6.62 -18.36 -72.69
C GLN A 472 5.64 -19.10 -71.77
N LYS A 473 5.16 -20.26 -72.21
CA LYS A 473 4.33 -21.16 -71.39
C LYS A 473 5.24 -22.13 -70.65
N PHE A 474 5.28 -22.03 -69.33
CA PHE A 474 6.02 -22.96 -68.47
C PHE A 474 5.16 -24.20 -68.19
N LYS A 475 5.78 -25.39 -68.19
CA LYS A 475 5.09 -26.66 -67.94
C LYS A 475 5.09 -27.05 -66.47
N SER A 476 6.14 -26.65 -65.74
CA SER A 476 6.27 -26.84 -64.30
C SER A 476 6.66 -25.55 -63.58
N LEU A 477 6.46 -25.51 -62.26
CA LEU A 477 6.93 -24.42 -61.40
C LEU A 477 8.46 -24.35 -61.37
N ALA A 478 9.15 -25.49 -61.41
CA ALA A 478 10.60 -25.55 -61.45
C ALA A 478 11.13 -24.88 -62.73
N ASP A 479 10.53 -25.16 -63.89
CA ASP A 479 10.94 -24.54 -65.17
C ASP A 479 10.79 -23.01 -65.15
N TYR A 480 9.74 -22.52 -64.47
CA TYR A 480 9.52 -21.10 -64.29
C TYR A 480 10.58 -20.49 -63.37
N LEU A 481 10.88 -21.15 -62.25
CA LEU A 481 11.89 -20.69 -61.29
C LEU A 481 13.29 -20.72 -61.89
N ASP A 482 13.67 -21.73 -62.68
CA ASP A 482 14.96 -21.77 -63.40
C ASP A 482 15.10 -20.58 -64.37
N SER A 483 14.04 -20.28 -65.12
CA SER A 483 14.02 -19.09 -65.98
C SER A 483 14.11 -17.79 -65.20
N MET A 484 13.58 -17.76 -63.97
CA MET A 484 13.56 -16.57 -63.13
C MET A 484 14.90 -16.35 -62.43
N VAL A 485 15.49 -17.42 -61.89
CA VAL A 485 16.85 -17.49 -61.37
C VAL A 485 17.85 -17.03 -62.42
N SER A 486 17.71 -17.49 -63.66
CA SER A 486 18.57 -17.06 -64.79
C SER A 486 18.42 -15.58 -65.15
N LYS A 487 17.29 -14.94 -64.83
CA LYS A 487 17.09 -13.49 -65.02
C LYS A 487 17.67 -12.71 -63.86
N LEU A 488 17.41 -13.15 -62.62
CA LEU A 488 17.96 -12.56 -61.41
C LEU A 488 19.50 -12.61 -61.41
N ALA A 489 20.08 -13.75 -61.79
CA ALA A 489 21.53 -13.93 -61.90
C ALA A 489 22.20 -12.96 -62.90
N LYS A 490 21.47 -12.46 -63.91
CA LYS A 490 21.98 -11.47 -64.88
C LYS A 490 21.86 -10.03 -64.40
N GLU A 491 21.06 -9.79 -63.36
CA GLU A 491 20.84 -8.47 -62.76
C GLU A 491 21.71 -8.25 -61.52
N LEU A 492 22.32 -9.31 -60.98
CA LEU A 492 23.32 -9.24 -59.92
C LEU A 492 24.70 -8.82 -60.47
N PRO A 493 25.45 -7.92 -59.80
CA PRO A 493 26.84 -7.63 -60.13
C PRO A 493 27.75 -8.83 -59.77
N ASP A 494 28.76 -9.13 -60.60
CA ASP A 494 29.70 -10.25 -60.42
C ASP A 494 30.34 -10.26 -59.02
N ILE A 495 30.11 -11.34 -58.25
CA ILE A 495 30.82 -11.64 -56.99
C ILE A 495 31.73 -12.86 -57.25
N PRO A 496 33.03 -12.84 -56.89
CA PRO A 496 33.92 -13.98 -57.10
C PRO A 496 33.55 -15.14 -56.18
N SER A 497 33.51 -16.34 -56.75
CA SER A 497 33.29 -17.63 -56.08
C SER A 497 34.41 -17.94 -55.06
N GLU A 498 34.07 -18.09 -53.78
CA GLU A 498 34.96 -18.73 -52.78
C GLU A 498 34.70 -20.25 -52.75
N GLU A 499 35.78 -21.00 -52.91
CA GLU A 499 35.80 -22.47 -52.92
C GLU A 499 35.38 -23.07 -51.57
N ILE A 500 34.40 -23.97 -51.59
CA ILE A 500 33.97 -24.77 -50.45
C ILE A 500 35.10 -25.74 -50.06
N LYS A 501 35.74 -25.49 -48.92
CA LYS A 501 36.70 -26.40 -48.31
C LYS A 501 35.94 -27.32 -47.35
N THR A 502 35.77 -28.57 -47.77
CA THR A 502 35.28 -29.67 -46.93
C THR A 502 36.25 -29.92 -45.77
N GLY A 503 35.78 -29.79 -44.54
CA GLY A 503 36.48 -30.17 -43.31
C GLY A 503 35.49 -30.82 -42.36
N GLU A 504 35.80 -32.04 -41.96
CA GLU A 504 34.99 -32.99 -41.21
C GLU A 504 34.68 -32.56 -39.77
N GLU A 505 33.60 -33.18 -39.28
CA GLU A 505 32.95 -33.25 -37.96
C GLU A 505 33.83 -33.05 -36.71
N ASP A 506 33.24 -32.42 -35.68
CA ASP A 506 33.16 -33.00 -34.33
C ASP A 506 31.93 -32.44 -33.59
N ASP A 507 31.12 -33.37 -33.09
CA ASP A 507 29.97 -33.18 -32.21
C ASP A 507 30.40 -32.64 -30.84
N ASP A 508 29.67 -31.66 -30.28
CA ASP A 508 29.11 -31.84 -28.94
C ASP A 508 27.95 -30.86 -28.65
N ASP A 509 26.98 -31.44 -27.97
CA ASP A 509 25.65 -30.97 -27.60
C ASP A 509 25.66 -29.73 -26.67
N ASN A 510 24.73 -28.80 -26.91
CA ASN A 510 23.67 -28.40 -25.95
C ASN A 510 23.24 -26.93 -26.12
N GLY A 511 21.95 -26.76 -26.42
CA GLY A 511 21.05 -25.74 -25.84
C GLY A 511 21.45 -24.25 -25.85
N ASP A 512 20.74 -23.53 -26.72
CA ASP A 512 20.18 -22.20 -26.46
C ASP A 512 21.15 -21.01 -26.38
N ASN A 513 21.39 -20.36 -27.52
CA ASN A 513 21.71 -18.93 -27.61
C ASN A 513 21.67 -18.47 -29.07
N LEU A 514 20.50 -18.02 -29.53
CA LEU A 514 20.35 -17.43 -30.87
C LEU A 514 19.36 -16.26 -30.84
N LEU A 515 19.76 -15.16 -30.20
CA LEU A 515 19.26 -13.82 -30.50
C LEU A 515 20.41 -12.82 -30.39
N LYS A 516 21.14 -12.64 -31.50
CA LYS A 516 22.00 -11.46 -31.73
C LYS A 516 21.27 -10.58 -32.73
N ASP A 517 20.67 -9.50 -32.22
CA ASP A 517 20.18 -8.40 -33.03
C ASP A 517 21.39 -7.58 -33.52
N SER A 518 21.59 -7.56 -34.84
CA SER A 518 22.52 -6.65 -35.51
C SER A 518 21.70 -5.57 -36.20
N ASN A 519 21.86 -4.31 -35.77
CA ASN A 519 21.16 -3.17 -36.35
C ASN A 519 22.18 -2.06 -36.66
N ASP A 520 22.42 -1.80 -37.95
CA ASP A 520 23.19 -0.66 -38.49
C ASP A 520 22.30 -0.03 -39.58
N SER A 521 21.89 1.24 -39.53
CA SER A 521 22.65 2.51 -39.63
C SER A 521 21.65 3.71 -39.57
N PRO A 522 22.03 5.01 -39.70
CA PRO A 522 23.15 5.76 -39.15
C PRO A 522 22.63 7.02 -38.41
N SER A 523 22.74 7.04 -37.09
CA SER A 523 22.61 8.25 -36.27
C SER A 523 23.72 8.15 -35.25
N ILE A 524 24.57 9.17 -35.11
CA ILE A 524 25.75 9.20 -34.21
C ILE A 524 25.44 8.41 -32.92
N GLN A 525 25.86 7.14 -32.90
CA GLN A 525 25.46 6.17 -31.89
C GLN A 525 26.45 6.30 -30.74
N SER A 526 26.04 6.95 -29.67
CA SER A 526 26.74 6.83 -28.40
C SER A 526 26.47 5.42 -27.86
N LYS A 527 27.44 4.51 -28.06
CA LYS A 527 27.33 3.10 -27.61
C LYS A 527 27.13 3.05 -26.10
N LEU A 528 26.18 2.23 -25.63
CA LEU A 528 26.02 1.94 -24.20
C LEU A 528 27.19 1.08 -23.70
N VAL A 529 27.56 1.25 -22.43
CA VAL A 529 28.61 0.43 -21.81
C VAL A 529 28.10 -1.00 -21.62
N THR A 530 28.81 -1.97 -22.17
CA THR A 530 28.43 -3.39 -22.04
C THR A 530 28.92 -4.00 -20.72
N ASN A 531 28.29 -5.10 -20.28
CA ASN A 531 28.72 -5.84 -19.08
C ASN A 531 30.18 -6.29 -19.15
N GLN A 532 30.65 -6.73 -20.32
CA GLN A 532 32.05 -7.12 -20.51
C GLN A 532 33.01 -5.93 -20.35
N GLN A 533 32.64 -4.76 -20.88
CA GLN A 533 33.42 -3.54 -20.68
C GLN A 533 33.43 -3.11 -19.20
N MET A 534 32.33 -3.26 -18.47
CA MET A 534 32.30 -2.97 -17.03
C MET A 534 33.20 -3.93 -16.24
N ASP A 535 33.25 -5.21 -16.62
CA ASP A 535 34.15 -6.19 -16.02
C ASP A 535 35.63 -5.85 -16.25
N ASP A 536 35.98 -5.48 -17.48
CA ASP A 536 37.36 -5.12 -17.83
C ASP A 536 37.80 -3.81 -17.16
N ILE A 537 36.88 -2.85 -16.99
CA ILE A 537 37.15 -1.61 -16.24
C ILE A 537 37.26 -1.91 -14.75
N ALA A 538 36.35 -2.69 -14.18
CA ALA A 538 36.35 -3.03 -12.76
C ALA A 538 37.68 -3.68 -12.35
N ALA A 539 38.18 -4.63 -13.14
CA ALA A 539 39.46 -5.29 -12.94
C ALA A 539 40.67 -4.33 -13.03
N LYS A 540 40.57 -3.25 -13.81
CA LYS A 540 41.63 -2.22 -13.93
C LYS A 540 41.52 -1.12 -12.88
N LEU A 541 40.31 -0.84 -12.39
CA LEU A 541 39.99 0.22 -11.45
C LEU A 541 40.34 -0.18 -10.00
N GLY A 542 40.08 -1.45 -9.65
CA GLY A 542 40.39 -2.02 -8.34
C GLY A 542 40.04 -1.10 -7.17
N ALA A 543 40.94 -0.95 -6.20
CA ALA A 543 40.70 -0.18 -4.97
C ALA A 543 40.44 1.33 -5.18
N GLN A 544 40.65 1.83 -6.40
CA GLN A 544 40.49 3.23 -6.74
C GLN A 544 39.08 3.56 -7.25
N TRP A 545 38.14 2.61 -7.20
CA TRP A 545 36.76 2.79 -7.65
C TRP A 545 36.02 3.96 -7.00
N LYS A 546 36.33 4.28 -5.73
CA LYS A 546 35.76 5.43 -5.01
C LYS A 546 36.15 6.78 -5.61
N MET A 547 37.29 6.86 -6.28
CA MET A 547 37.70 8.07 -6.99
C MET A 547 36.85 8.27 -8.24
N LEU A 548 36.48 7.20 -8.95
CA LEU A 548 35.56 7.30 -10.08
C LEU A 548 34.14 7.64 -9.62
N ALA A 549 33.70 7.07 -8.49
CA ALA A 549 32.36 7.29 -7.94
C ALA A 549 32.02 8.76 -7.67
N SER A 550 33.00 9.57 -7.24
CA SER A 550 32.79 11.01 -7.01
C SER A 550 32.60 11.79 -8.31
N HIS A 551 33.23 11.35 -9.40
CA HIS A 551 33.10 11.93 -10.73
C HIS A 551 31.86 11.43 -11.50
N LEU A 552 31.30 10.28 -11.08
CA LEU A 552 29.99 9.78 -11.53
C LEU A 552 28.83 10.33 -10.68
N GLU A 553 29.07 11.30 -9.79
CA GLU A 553 28.07 11.93 -8.92
C GLU A 553 27.25 10.91 -8.08
N MET A 554 27.88 9.81 -7.62
CA MET A 554 27.22 8.78 -6.82
C MET A 554 27.04 9.26 -5.37
N LYS A 555 25.89 8.98 -4.76
CA LYS A 555 25.57 9.45 -3.41
C LYS A 555 26.37 8.67 -2.37
N ALA A 556 26.71 9.32 -1.25
CA ALA A 556 27.40 8.67 -0.14
C ALA A 556 26.62 7.51 0.52
N SER A 557 25.30 7.42 0.31
CA SER A 557 24.48 6.27 0.73
C SER A 557 24.71 5.06 -0.17
N GLU A 558 24.78 5.27 -1.49
CA GLU A 558 24.97 4.21 -2.50
C GLU A 558 26.37 3.58 -2.36
N LEU A 559 27.39 4.39 -2.04
CA LEU A 559 28.74 3.87 -1.77
C LEU A 559 28.82 2.98 -0.53
N ARG A 560 28.04 3.30 0.52
CA ARG A 560 27.98 2.47 1.74
C ARG A 560 27.26 1.15 1.52
N GLU A 561 26.25 1.15 0.65
CA GLU A 561 25.55 -0.08 0.25
C GLU A 561 26.51 -0.99 -0.53
N ILE A 562 27.22 -0.46 -1.53
CA ILE A 562 28.23 -1.22 -2.30
C ILE A 562 29.34 -1.80 -1.40
N GLU A 563 29.78 -1.07 -0.38
CA GLU A 563 30.76 -1.55 0.61
C GLU A 563 30.21 -2.66 1.53
N THR A 564 28.91 -2.67 1.78
CA THR A 564 28.25 -3.67 2.63
C THR A 564 27.95 -4.95 1.84
N ASP A 565 27.70 -4.82 0.53
CA ASP A 565 27.29 -5.90 -0.35
C ASP A 565 28.44 -6.83 -0.80
N SER A 566 29.68 -6.35 -0.76
CA SER A 566 30.86 -7.16 -1.13
C SER A 566 32.13 -6.71 -0.41
N GLU A 567 32.93 -7.65 0.09
CA GLU A 567 34.29 -7.40 0.58
C GLU A 567 35.35 -7.43 -0.56
N ASP A 568 34.98 -7.94 -1.74
CA ASP A 568 35.85 -7.98 -2.92
C ASP A 568 35.83 -6.63 -3.66
N VAL A 569 37.02 -6.07 -3.82
CA VAL A 569 37.28 -4.74 -4.38
C VAL A 569 36.94 -4.66 -5.88
N ASP A 570 37.15 -5.74 -6.63
CA ASP A 570 36.84 -5.76 -8.07
C ASP A 570 35.32 -5.88 -8.27
N MET A 571 34.65 -6.63 -7.39
CA MET A 571 33.20 -6.72 -7.36
C MET A 571 32.56 -5.39 -6.93
N GLN A 572 33.14 -4.66 -5.98
CA GLN A 572 32.70 -3.31 -5.61
C GLN A 572 32.82 -2.33 -6.78
N ALA A 573 33.92 -2.39 -7.53
CA ALA A 573 34.11 -1.57 -8.73
C ALA A 573 33.07 -1.89 -9.82
N LYS A 574 32.73 -3.18 -10.00
CA LYS A 574 31.66 -3.61 -10.92
C LYS A 574 30.28 -3.12 -10.45
N LEU A 575 29.96 -3.28 -9.17
CA LEU A 575 28.68 -2.84 -8.58
C LEU A 575 28.49 -1.32 -8.70
N LEU A 576 29.57 -0.53 -8.59
CA LEU A 576 29.52 0.90 -8.88
C LEU A 576 29.09 1.17 -10.33
N LEU A 577 29.71 0.50 -11.30
CA LEU A 577 29.42 0.72 -12.73
C LEU A 577 28.00 0.28 -13.10
N VAL A 578 27.53 -0.84 -12.52
CA VAL A 578 26.15 -1.32 -12.68
C VAL A 578 25.16 -0.34 -12.05
N SER A 579 25.41 0.11 -10.82
CA SER A 579 24.56 1.10 -10.14
C SER A 579 24.48 2.42 -10.90
N TRP A 580 25.61 2.87 -11.48
CA TRP A 580 25.64 4.02 -12.36
C TRP A 580 24.84 3.79 -13.65
N GLN A 581 24.98 2.63 -14.29
CA GLN A 581 24.22 2.28 -15.50
C GLN A 581 22.70 2.23 -15.24
N ASP A 582 22.28 1.61 -14.13
CA ASP A 582 20.88 1.54 -13.73
C ASP A 582 20.28 2.93 -13.46
N ARG A 583 21.10 3.86 -12.95
CA ARG A 583 20.68 5.24 -12.67
C ARG A 583 20.55 6.09 -13.92
N GLU A 584 21.54 6.05 -14.82
CA GLU A 584 21.60 6.91 -16.01
C GLU A 584 20.83 6.33 -17.21
N GLY A 585 20.56 5.02 -17.23
CA GLY A 585 19.80 4.34 -18.29
C GLY A 585 20.39 4.59 -19.69
N ALA A 586 19.62 5.26 -20.56
CA ALA A 586 20.06 5.56 -21.93
C ALA A 586 21.22 6.57 -22.02
N GLN A 587 21.58 7.25 -20.92
CA GLN A 587 22.74 8.16 -20.85
C GLN A 587 24.02 7.48 -20.34
N ALA A 588 23.97 6.19 -19.98
CA ALA A 588 25.12 5.38 -19.58
C ALA A 588 25.99 4.97 -20.78
N THR A 589 26.47 5.96 -21.54
CA THR A 589 27.23 5.76 -22.77
C THR A 589 28.71 5.64 -22.49
N VAL A 590 29.43 4.96 -23.41
CA VAL A 590 30.88 4.83 -23.38
C VAL A 590 31.56 6.19 -23.33
N GLU A 591 31.07 7.18 -24.08
CA GLU A 591 31.62 8.54 -24.09
C GLU A 591 31.51 9.25 -22.74
N ASN A 592 30.37 9.10 -22.04
CA ASN A 592 30.17 9.67 -20.72
C ASN A 592 31.07 9.00 -19.68
N LEU A 593 31.24 7.67 -19.77
CA LEU A 593 32.14 6.94 -18.89
C LEU A 593 33.63 7.28 -19.16
N VAL A 594 34.03 7.42 -20.43
CA VAL A 594 35.37 7.89 -20.83
C VAL A 594 35.64 9.29 -20.29
N THR A 595 34.65 10.18 -20.33
CA THR A 595 34.76 11.54 -19.80
C THR A 595 34.93 11.55 -18.28
N ALA A 596 34.17 10.71 -17.57
CA ALA A 596 34.29 10.54 -16.12
C ALA A 596 35.64 9.92 -15.73
N LEU A 597 36.11 8.89 -16.45
CA LEU A 597 37.40 8.24 -16.23
C LEU A 597 38.57 9.22 -16.45
N ASN A 598 38.52 10.02 -17.51
CA ASN A 598 39.53 11.05 -17.78
C ASN A 598 39.54 12.14 -16.71
N SER A 599 38.36 12.56 -16.24
CA SER A 599 38.21 13.55 -15.17
C SER A 599 38.73 13.04 -13.83
N ALA A 600 38.60 11.72 -13.59
CA ALA A 600 39.12 11.02 -12.42
C ALA A 600 40.63 10.68 -12.51
N GLY A 601 41.28 10.96 -13.63
CA GLY A 601 42.73 10.73 -13.84
C GLY A 601 43.10 9.34 -14.37
N PHE A 602 42.11 8.55 -14.83
CA PHE A 602 42.31 7.19 -15.36
C PHE A 602 42.39 7.16 -16.88
N SER A 603 43.24 8.00 -17.48
CA SER A 603 43.32 8.15 -18.94
C SER A 603 43.69 6.86 -19.67
N GLN A 604 44.57 6.02 -19.09
CA GLN A 604 44.94 4.73 -19.69
C GLN A 604 43.76 3.73 -19.74
N ILE A 605 42.84 3.80 -18.76
CA ILE A 605 41.63 2.95 -18.75
C ILE A 605 40.63 3.50 -19.76
N ALA A 606 40.48 4.83 -19.83
CA ALA A 606 39.63 5.51 -20.78
C ALA A 606 40.06 5.25 -22.24
N ASP A 607 41.37 5.29 -22.52
CA ASP A 607 41.94 4.99 -23.84
C ASP A 607 41.60 3.55 -24.26
N SER A 608 41.76 2.59 -23.35
CA SER A 608 41.43 1.17 -23.61
C SER A 608 39.94 0.90 -23.85
N LEU A 609 39.07 1.78 -23.36
CA LEU A 609 37.63 1.72 -23.58
C LEU A 609 37.21 2.40 -24.89
N SER A 610 38.01 3.35 -25.39
CA SER A 610 37.80 4.03 -26.67
C SER A 610 38.28 3.25 -27.89
N GLU A 611 39.23 2.31 -27.69
CA GLU A 611 39.77 1.42 -28.73
C GLU A 611 38.96 0.12 -28.90
N ALA A 612 38.00 -0.16 -28.01
CA ALA A 612 37.12 -1.33 -27.99
C ALA A 612 35.71 -1.00 -28.51
#